data_AF-A0A0C9MRF7-F1
#
_entry.id   AF-A0A0C9MRF7-F1
#
_cell.length_a   1.000
_cell.length_b   1.000
_cell.length_c   1.000
_cell.angle_alpha   90.00
_cell.angle_beta   90.00
_cell.angle_gamma   90.00
#
_symmetry.space_group_name_H-M   'P 1'
#
loop_
_entity.id
_entity.type
_entity.pdbx_description
1 polymer ?
#
loop_
_entity_poly.entity_id
_entity_poly.type
_entity_poly.pdbx_seq_one_letter_code
_entity_poly.pdbx_strand_id
1 'polypeptide(L)'
;MTDPAYGPAPTPQDHSPRTPRLSLIFGYGPILVLPLAALGVWAGLPLALVIGQIWGAAILAFLAGVARGLSFFTPGGPHVSQMLTMILRFSLGLLALVASPPVGLALLLIGYASIAVTDPWLARWGGAPRHFARLRPPQMVVALVGLLALFLLSLH
;
A
#
# COMPACT_ATOMS: atom_id res chain seq x y z
N MET A 1 33.33 -25.08 15.59
CA MET A 1 32.34 -25.18 16.68
C MET A 1 31.03 -24.64 16.13
N THR A 2 30.23 -25.52 15.52
CA THR A 2 28.95 -25.18 14.89
C THR A 2 27.86 -25.36 15.93
N ASP A 3 27.28 -24.25 16.39
CA ASP A 3 26.15 -24.25 17.31
C ASP A 3 24.92 -24.90 16.63
N PRO A 4 24.39 -26.02 17.15
CA PRO A 4 23.24 -26.70 16.56
C PRO A 4 21.89 -26.02 16.89
N ALA A 5 21.89 -24.87 17.58
CA ALA A 5 20.66 -24.22 18.04
C ALA A 5 19.97 -23.30 17.01
N TYR A 6 20.60 -23.00 15.86
CA TYR A 6 19.99 -22.17 14.82
C TYR A 6 19.64 -23.02 13.60
N GLY A 7 18.40 -23.50 13.54
CA GLY A 7 17.83 -23.97 12.29
C GLY A 7 17.97 -22.90 11.20
N PRO A 8 18.00 -23.27 9.91
CA PRO A 8 18.07 -22.29 8.83
C PRO A 8 16.98 -21.23 9.05
N ALA A 9 17.36 -19.95 8.92
CA ALA A 9 16.42 -18.84 9.03
C ALA A 9 15.18 -19.18 8.18
N PRO A 10 13.96 -19.05 8.71
CA PRO A 10 12.76 -19.41 7.97
C PRO A 10 12.76 -18.63 6.66
N THR A 11 13.00 -19.35 5.57
CA THR A 11 12.90 -18.80 4.24
C THR A 11 11.41 -18.51 4.00
N PRO A 12 11.06 -17.38 3.38
CA PRO A 12 9.69 -17.17 2.93
C PRO A 12 9.32 -18.37 2.06
N GLN A 13 8.52 -19.28 2.61
CA GLN A 13 8.16 -20.51 1.92
C GLN A 13 7.47 -20.11 0.61
N ASP A 14 7.96 -20.64 -0.51
CA ASP A 14 7.44 -20.41 -1.86
C ASP A 14 6.09 -21.16 -1.99
N HIS A 15 5.10 -20.73 -1.21
CA HIS A 15 3.82 -21.41 -1.04
C HIS A 15 2.85 -21.00 -2.13
N SER A 16 2.76 -21.84 -3.16
CA SER A 16 1.66 -21.92 -4.13
C SER A 16 1.45 -20.66 -5.02
N PRO A 17 1.21 -20.84 -6.34
CA PRO A 17 0.86 -19.72 -7.22
C PRO A 17 -0.51 -19.09 -6.93
N ARG A 18 -1.29 -19.67 -6.00
CA ARG A 18 -2.59 -19.15 -5.57
C ARG A 18 -2.41 -18.12 -4.46
N THR A 19 -3.00 -16.94 -4.65
CA THR A 19 -3.06 -15.92 -3.59
C THR A 19 -3.74 -16.50 -2.35
N PRO A 20 -3.10 -16.48 -1.17
CA PRO A 20 -3.74 -16.94 0.07
C PRO A 20 -5.05 -16.19 0.29
N ARG A 21 -6.11 -16.89 0.72
CA ARG A 21 -7.43 -16.27 0.99
C ARG A 21 -7.33 -15.09 1.96
N LEU A 22 -6.44 -15.23 2.94
CA LEU A 22 -6.17 -14.20 3.93
C LEU A 22 -5.57 -12.93 3.30
N SER A 23 -4.71 -13.07 2.28
CA SER A 23 -4.16 -11.95 1.50
C SER A 23 -5.20 -11.28 0.62
N LEU A 24 -6.26 -11.99 0.20
CA LEU A 24 -7.39 -11.36 -0.50
C LEU A 24 -8.22 -10.51 0.47
N ILE A 25 -8.57 -11.05 1.63
CA ILE A 25 -9.39 -10.36 2.64
C ILE A 25 -8.65 -9.12 3.16
N PHE A 26 -7.42 -9.28 3.65
CA PHE A 26 -6.65 -8.15 4.18
C PHE A 26 -6.00 -7.28 3.09
N GLY A 27 -5.95 -7.76 1.85
CA GLY A 27 -5.57 -6.93 0.71
C GLY A 27 -6.71 -6.01 0.29
N TYR A 28 -7.85 -6.56 -0.07
CA TYR A 28 -8.96 -5.76 -0.61
C TYR A 28 -9.80 -5.07 0.47
N GLY A 29 -10.01 -5.69 1.63
CA GLY A 29 -10.86 -5.16 2.69
C GLY A 29 -10.52 -3.71 3.07
N PRO A 30 -9.28 -3.41 3.47
CA PRO A 30 -8.88 -2.05 3.80
C PRO A 30 -8.98 -1.08 2.61
N ILE A 31 -8.77 -1.56 1.38
CA ILE A 31 -8.81 -0.71 0.18
C ILE A 31 -10.24 -0.31 -0.18
N LEU A 32 -11.22 -1.19 0.04
CA LEU A 32 -12.63 -0.92 -0.25
C LEU A 32 -13.20 0.24 0.57
N VAL A 33 -12.57 0.59 1.70
CA VAL A 33 -12.97 1.77 2.48
C VAL A 33 -12.89 3.06 1.66
N LEU A 34 -11.97 3.16 0.70
CA LEU A 34 -11.78 4.37 -0.12
C LEU A 34 -12.97 4.65 -1.06
N PRO A 35 -13.42 3.70 -1.93
CA PRO A 35 -14.64 3.91 -2.70
C PRO A 35 -15.89 4.00 -1.83
N LEU A 36 -15.96 3.29 -0.70
CA LEU A 36 -17.09 3.43 0.23
C LEU A 36 -17.16 4.82 0.87
N ALA A 37 -16.01 5.41 1.22
CA ALA A 37 -15.94 6.78 1.70
C ALA A 37 -16.39 7.76 0.60
N ALA A 38 -15.98 7.55 -0.66
CA ALA A 38 -16.44 8.37 -1.78
C ALA A 38 -17.97 8.33 -1.94
N LEU A 39 -18.57 7.13 -1.86
CA LEU A 39 -20.02 6.96 -1.88
C LEU A 39 -20.69 7.64 -0.68
N GLY A 40 -20.06 7.61 0.50
CA GLY A 40 -20.54 8.33 1.68
C GLY A 40 -20.58 9.84 1.47
N VAL A 41 -19.52 10.43 0.91
CA VAL A 41 -19.50 11.87 0.58
C VAL A 41 -20.57 12.19 -0.44
N TRP A 42 -20.70 11.38 -1.49
CA TRP A 42 -21.74 11.54 -2.51
C TRP A 42 -23.16 11.45 -1.94
N ALA A 43 -23.36 10.62 -0.91
CA ALA A 43 -24.63 10.50 -0.18
C ALA A 43 -24.86 11.63 0.86
N GLY A 44 -24.00 12.65 0.92
CA GLY A 44 -24.14 13.78 1.83
C GLY A 44 -23.60 13.54 3.24
N LEU A 45 -22.69 12.59 3.44
CA LEU A 45 -22.00 12.35 4.71
C LEU A 45 -20.65 13.09 4.72
N PRO A 46 -20.56 14.34 5.22
CA PRO A 46 -19.33 15.15 5.10
C PRO A 46 -18.14 14.53 5.82
N LEU A 47 -18.37 13.77 6.90
CA LEU A 47 -17.31 13.10 7.65
C LEU A 47 -16.61 12.01 6.84
N ALA A 48 -17.27 11.45 5.81
CA ALA A 48 -16.70 10.40 4.97
C ALA A 48 -15.46 10.88 4.20
N LEU A 49 -15.37 12.18 3.86
CA LEU A 49 -14.20 12.74 3.19
C LEU A 49 -12.96 12.66 4.08
N VAL A 50 -13.10 13.11 5.32
CA VAL A 50 -12.03 13.12 6.32
C VAL A 50 -11.62 11.68 6.69
N ILE A 51 -12.60 10.79 6.86
CA ILE A 51 -12.35 9.36 7.10
C ILE A 51 -11.56 8.77 5.92
N GLY A 52 -11.97 9.05 4.68
CA GLY A 52 -11.30 8.54 3.47
C GLY A 52 -9.86 9.00 3.37
N GLN A 53 -9.58 10.28 3.66
CA GLN A 53 -8.23 10.84 3.66
C GLN A 53 -7.35 10.22 4.77
N ILE A 54 -7.84 10.20 6.01
CA ILE A 54 -7.10 9.62 7.15
C ILE A 54 -6.82 8.14 6.90
N TRP A 55 -7.82 7.39 6.44
CA TRP A 55 -7.68 5.97 6.15
C TRP A 55 -6.69 5.72 5.01
N GLY A 56 -6.81 6.48 3.91
CA GLY A 56 -5.89 6.40 2.78
C GLY A 56 -4.43 6.66 3.19
N ALA A 57 -4.21 7.69 4.02
CA ALA A 57 -2.91 8.03 4.56
C ALA A 57 -2.35 6.95 5.51
N ALA A 58 -3.18 6.43 6.42
CA ALA A 58 -2.79 5.38 7.35
C ALA A 58 -2.35 4.11 6.60
N ILE A 59 -3.11 3.70 5.57
CA ILE A 59 -2.76 2.54 4.74
C ILE A 59 -1.49 2.80 3.93
N LEU A 60 -1.30 4.00 3.37
CA LEU A 60 -0.08 4.34 2.63
C LEU A 60 1.17 4.28 3.53
N ALA A 61 1.08 4.84 4.74
CA ALA A 61 2.16 4.79 5.73
C ALA A 61 2.44 3.35 6.19
N PHE A 62 1.40 2.55 6.43
CA PHE A 62 1.53 1.13 6.74
C PHE A 62 2.25 0.37 5.62
N LEU A 63 1.86 0.59 4.35
CA LEU A 63 2.48 -0.07 3.19
C LEU A 63 3.93 0.37 2.96
N ALA A 64 4.30 1.60 3.33
CA ALA A 64 5.70 2.01 3.41
C ALA A 64 6.47 1.17 4.44
N GLY A 65 5.90 0.97 5.63
CA GLY A 65 6.46 0.08 6.67
C GLY A 65 6.60 -1.37 6.19
N VAL A 66 5.60 -1.91 5.47
CA VAL A 66 5.68 -3.25 4.86
C VAL A 66 6.84 -3.33 3.88
N ALA A 67 7.01 -2.33 3.00
CA ALA A 67 8.13 -2.28 2.07
C ALA A 67 9.49 -2.30 2.80
N ARG A 68 9.58 -1.62 3.95
CA ARG A 68 10.78 -1.65 4.80
C ARG A 68 11.02 -2.99 5.46
N GLY A 69 9.96 -3.66 5.92
CA GLY A 69 10.04 -4.99 6.49
C GLY A 69 10.55 -6.01 5.47
N LEU A 70 10.02 -5.97 4.25
CA LEU A 70 10.43 -6.85 3.16
C LEU A 70 11.90 -6.63 2.74
N SER A 71 12.40 -5.40 2.79
CA SER A 71 13.77 -5.12 2.38
C SER A 71 14.83 -5.76 3.28
N PHE A 72 14.51 -6.10 4.53
CA PHE A 72 15.41 -6.85 5.42
C PHE A 72 15.68 -8.28 4.93
N PHE A 73 14.76 -8.86 4.16
CA PHE A 73 14.87 -10.20 3.62
C PHE A 73 15.39 -10.22 2.18
N THR A 74 15.83 -9.08 1.65
CA THR A 74 16.39 -8.99 0.30
C THR A 74 17.80 -9.57 0.28
N PRO A 75 18.10 -10.56 -0.59
CA PRO A 75 19.45 -11.09 -0.74
C PRO A 75 20.43 -9.99 -1.15
N GLY A 76 21.56 -9.86 -0.46
CA GLY A 76 22.52 -8.77 -0.67
C GLY A 76 22.17 -7.46 0.06
N GLY A 77 21.08 -7.45 0.83
CA GLY A 77 20.66 -6.33 1.67
C GLY A 77 19.63 -5.39 1.01
N PRO A 78 19.14 -4.39 1.75
CA PRO A 78 18.15 -3.44 1.23
C PRO A 78 18.70 -2.61 0.05
N HIS A 79 17.97 -2.57 -1.07
CA HIS A 79 18.29 -1.68 -2.17
C HIS A 79 17.94 -0.23 -1.85
N VAL A 80 18.73 0.71 -2.38
CA VAL A 80 18.47 2.15 -2.28
C VAL A 80 17.09 2.51 -2.83
N SER A 81 16.66 1.88 -3.93
CA SER A 81 15.33 2.08 -4.51
C SER A 81 14.19 1.68 -3.57
N GLN A 82 14.37 0.65 -2.74
CA GLN A 82 13.39 0.27 -1.71
C GLN A 82 13.33 1.32 -0.59
N MET A 83 14.48 1.86 -0.18
CA MET A 83 14.53 2.95 0.82
C MET A 83 13.86 4.22 0.30
N LEU A 84 14.16 4.63 -0.94
CA LEU A 84 13.54 5.79 -1.56
C LEU A 84 12.03 5.62 -1.71
N THR A 85 11.57 4.43 -2.13
CA THR A 85 10.15 4.12 -2.24
C THR A 85 9.45 4.16 -0.88
N MET A 86 10.09 3.61 0.16
CA MET A 86 9.57 3.70 1.53
C MET A 86 9.44 5.15 1.99
N ILE A 87 10.53 5.93 1.90
CA ILE A 87 10.56 7.33 2.36
C ILE A 87 9.51 8.14 1.61
N LEU A 88 9.43 7.99 0.29
CA LEU A 88 8.43 8.67 -0.54
C LEU A 88 7.01 8.37 -0.04
N ARG A 89 6.63 7.10 0.07
CA ARG A 89 5.27 6.71 0.47
C ARG A 89 4.95 7.15 1.89
N PHE A 90 5.89 6.99 2.81
CA PHE A 90 5.70 7.40 4.20
C PHE A 90 5.51 8.92 4.32
N SER A 91 6.37 9.70 3.66
CA SER A 91 6.27 11.16 3.63
C SER A 91 4.97 11.63 2.99
N LEU A 92 4.56 11.03 1.87
CA LEU A 92 3.27 11.35 1.23
C LEU A 92 2.09 11.05 2.15
N GLY A 93 2.12 9.92 2.87
CA GLY A 93 1.09 9.56 3.86
C GLY A 93 1.03 10.56 5.01
N LEU A 94 2.18 10.92 5.60
CA LEU A 94 2.24 11.90 6.69
C LEU A 94 1.78 13.29 6.24
N LEU A 95 2.27 13.77 5.09
CA LEU A 95 1.87 15.07 4.55
C LEU A 95 0.37 15.09 4.23
N ALA A 96 -0.18 13.98 3.74
CA ALA A 96 -1.62 13.87 3.49
C ALA A 96 -2.46 13.96 4.77
N LEU A 97 -1.95 13.59 5.96
CA LEU A 97 -2.71 13.72 7.22
C LEU A 97 -2.88 15.17 7.67
N VAL A 98 -1.92 16.04 7.37
CA VAL A 98 -1.91 17.43 7.84
C VAL A 98 -2.36 18.43 6.77
N ALA A 99 -2.42 17.99 5.51
CA ALA A 99 -2.86 18.83 4.39
C ALA A 99 -4.39 18.99 4.33
N SER A 100 -4.83 20.05 3.65
CA SER A 100 -6.25 20.21 3.28
C SER A 100 -6.71 19.06 2.39
N PRO A 101 -8.03 18.72 2.35
CA PRO A 101 -8.50 17.53 1.64
C PRO A 101 -8.09 17.45 0.16
N PRO A 102 -8.18 18.51 -0.66
CA PRO A 102 -7.74 18.43 -2.06
C PRO A 102 -6.24 18.10 -2.18
N VAL A 103 -5.40 18.74 -1.37
CA VAL A 103 -3.95 18.53 -1.40
C VAL A 103 -3.61 17.14 -0.86
N GLY A 104 -4.20 16.74 0.27
CA GLY A 104 -4.00 15.43 0.87
C GLY A 104 -4.39 14.31 -0.09
N LEU A 105 -5.55 14.39 -0.72
CA LEU A 105 -6.02 13.38 -1.68
C LEU A 105 -5.14 13.32 -2.95
N ALA A 106 -4.62 14.46 -3.43
CA ALA A 106 -3.64 14.48 -4.53
C ALA A 106 -2.32 13.78 -4.14
N LEU A 107 -1.81 14.02 -2.93
CA LEU A 107 -0.62 13.32 -2.41
C LEU A 107 -0.87 11.82 -2.29
N LEU A 108 -2.06 11.41 -1.84
CA LEU A 108 -2.47 10.00 -1.78
C LEU A 108 -2.55 9.38 -3.18
N LEU A 109 -3.11 10.07 -4.18
CA LEU A 109 -3.13 9.56 -5.56
C LEU A 109 -1.71 9.26 -6.07
N ILE A 110 -0.76 10.16 -5.85
CA ILE A 110 0.65 9.96 -6.21
C ILE A 110 1.23 8.77 -5.44
N GLY A 111 0.97 8.69 -4.13
CA GLY A 111 1.45 7.63 -3.26
C GLY A 111 0.96 6.25 -3.71
N TYR A 112 -0.33 6.09 -3.95
CA TYR A 112 -0.93 4.83 -4.41
C TYR A 112 -0.54 4.48 -5.85
N ALA A 113 -0.38 5.46 -6.73
CA ALA A 113 0.15 5.25 -8.07
C ALA A 113 1.58 4.69 -8.02
N SER A 114 2.41 5.18 -7.10
CA SER A 114 3.76 4.62 -6.88
C SER A 114 3.72 3.14 -6.51
N ILE A 115 2.71 2.69 -5.75
CA ILE A 115 2.53 1.28 -5.38
C ILE A 115 2.19 0.43 -6.59
N ALA A 116 1.26 0.90 -7.43
CA ALA A 116 0.86 0.20 -8.65
C ALA A 116 2.04 -0.07 -9.59
N VAL A 117 3.06 0.80 -9.58
CA VAL A 117 4.26 0.68 -10.41
C VAL A 117 5.34 -0.16 -9.73
N THR A 118 5.75 0.18 -8.51
CA THR A 118 6.98 -0.39 -7.94
C THR A 118 6.78 -1.73 -7.23
N ASP A 119 5.60 -2.02 -6.68
CA ASP A 119 5.35 -3.32 -6.01
C ASP A 119 5.34 -4.50 -7.00
N PRO A 120 4.66 -4.44 -8.17
CA PRO A 120 4.72 -5.53 -9.15
C PRO A 120 6.12 -5.74 -9.71
N TRP A 121 6.90 -4.66 -9.86
CA TRP A 121 8.31 -4.75 -10.26
C TRP A 121 9.12 -5.49 -9.19
N LEU A 122 9.08 -5.05 -7.93
CA LEU A 122 9.78 -5.71 -6.82
C LEU A 122 9.41 -7.20 -6.68
N ALA A 123 8.13 -7.54 -6.88
CA ALA A 123 7.65 -8.92 -6.81
C ALA A 123 8.20 -9.82 -7.95
N ARG A 124 8.52 -9.24 -9.11
CA ARG A 124 9.14 -9.99 -10.23
C ARG A 124 10.63 -10.25 -9.99
N TRP A 125 11.30 -9.35 -9.28
CA TRP A 125 12.74 -9.40 -9.00
C TRP A 125 13.10 -10.01 -7.65
N GLY A 126 12.14 -10.64 -6.96
CA GLY A 126 12.38 -11.35 -5.69
C GLY A 126 12.43 -10.46 -4.44
N GLY A 127 12.16 -9.17 -4.56
CA GLY A 127 12.10 -8.22 -3.43
C GLY A 127 10.76 -8.22 -2.67
N ALA A 128 9.78 -9.01 -3.13
CA ALA A 128 8.48 -9.19 -2.49
C ALA A 128 7.86 -10.54 -2.90
N PRO A 129 6.83 -11.05 -2.19
CA PRO A 129 6.12 -12.27 -2.59
C PRO A 129 5.57 -12.20 -4.02
N ARG A 130 5.83 -13.22 -4.84
CA ARG A 130 5.47 -13.24 -6.28
C ARG A 130 3.98 -12.98 -6.56
N HIS A 131 3.09 -13.42 -5.66
CA HIS A 131 1.64 -13.21 -5.83
C HIS A 131 1.24 -11.73 -5.79
N PHE A 132 2.07 -10.83 -5.22
CA PHE A 132 1.83 -9.39 -5.27
C PHE A 132 1.86 -8.84 -6.69
N ALA A 133 2.63 -9.43 -7.61
CA ALA A 133 2.67 -9.00 -9.01
C ALA A 133 1.31 -9.09 -9.70
N ARG A 134 0.43 -9.98 -9.25
CA ARG A 134 -0.94 -10.17 -9.78
C ARG A 134 -2.00 -9.46 -8.94
N LEU A 135 -1.81 -9.45 -7.62
CA LEU A 135 -2.79 -8.89 -6.68
C LEU A 135 -2.76 -7.35 -6.66
N ARG A 136 -1.56 -6.75 -6.68
CA ARG A 136 -1.39 -5.30 -6.47
C ARG A 136 -2.02 -4.43 -7.57
N PRO A 137 -1.86 -4.73 -8.88
CA PRO A 137 -2.43 -3.86 -9.91
C PRO A 137 -3.95 -3.67 -9.79
N PRO A 138 -4.79 -4.72 -9.74
CA PRO A 138 -6.24 -4.54 -9.60
C PRO A 138 -6.61 -3.91 -8.24
N GLN A 139 -5.91 -4.26 -7.16
CA GLN A 139 -6.12 -3.64 -5.85
C GLN A 139 -5.87 -2.11 -5.90
N MET A 140 -4.78 -1.68 -6.53
CA MET A 140 -4.45 -0.26 -6.65
C MET A 140 -5.39 0.48 -7.61
N VAL A 141 -5.92 -0.17 -8.65
CA VAL A 141 -6.98 0.43 -9.49
C VAL A 141 -8.19 0.79 -8.65
N VAL A 142 -8.68 -0.13 -7.81
CA VAL A 142 -9.81 0.13 -6.91
C VAL A 142 -9.52 1.30 -5.96
N ALA A 143 -8.30 1.32 -5.39
CA ALA A 143 -7.87 2.39 -4.50
C ALA A 143 -7.85 3.76 -5.21
N LEU A 144 -7.23 3.81 -6.40
CA LEU A 144 -7.07 5.03 -7.19
C LEU A 144 -8.41 5.57 -7.67
N VAL A 145 -9.36 4.71 -8.06
CA VAL A 145 -10.72 5.15 -8.42
C VAL A 145 -11.43 5.76 -7.21
N GLY A 146 -11.34 5.13 -6.03
CA GLY A 146 -11.93 5.68 -4.80
C GLY A 146 -11.30 7.02 -4.40
N LEU A 147 -9.97 7.12 -4.46
CA LEU A 147 -9.24 8.37 -4.16
C LEU A 147 -9.53 9.47 -5.17
N LEU A 148 -9.64 9.14 -6.45
CA LEU A 148 -9.98 10.11 -7.49
C LEU A 148 -11.39 10.65 -7.29
N ALA A 149 -12.35 9.78 -6.95
CA ALA A 149 -13.70 10.20 -6.63
C ALA A 149 -13.73 11.12 -5.40
N LEU A 150 -13.04 10.77 -4.31
CA LEU A 150 -12.89 11.64 -3.14
C LEU A 150 -12.25 12.97 -3.50
N PHE A 151 -11.19 12.96 -4.32
CA PHE A 151 -10.49 14.17 -4.76
C PHE A 151 -11.44 15.10 -5.50
N LEU A 152 -12.17 14.58 -6.50
CA LEU A 152 -13.14 15.36 -7.26
C LEU A 152 -14.28 15.89 -6.37
N LEU A 153 -14.77 15.09 -5.43
CA LEU A 153 -15.80 15.51 -4.48
C LEU A 153 -15.28 16.58 -3.49
N SER A 154 -13.98 16.59 -3.18
CA SER A 154 -13.38 17.61 -2.30
C SER A 154 -13.25 19.00 -2.92
N LEU A 155 -13.43 19.11 -4.25
CA LEU A 155 -13.33 20.37 -5.00
C LEU A 155 -14.68 21.10 -5.11
N HIS A 156 -15.77 20.47 -4.67
CA HIS A 156 -17.14 21.01 -4.71
C HIS A 156 -17.61 21.34 -3.29
#